data_AF-A0A1Q7HLD1-F1
#
_entry.id   AF-A0A1Q7HLD1-F1
#
_cell.length_a   1.000
_cell.length_b   1.000
_cell.length_c   1.000
_cell.angle_alpha   90.00
_cell.angle_beta   90.00
_cell.angle_gamma   90.00
#
_symmetry.space_group_name_H-M   'P 1'
#
loop_
_entity.id
_entity.type
_entity.pdbx_description
1 polymer ?
#
loop_
_entity_poly.entity_id
_entity_poly.type
_entity_poly.pdbx_seq_one_letter_code
_entity_poly.pdbx_strand_id
1 'polypeptide(L)'
;MNGYAGTVVADGFAGYDVLARDGPSLTLARCWAHVKRHMDDIAEQWPSACAEIGTLIGELYTIERLVPGPFPGHAAAQTLRQQLRHERSRPVLDRIWQWATVQVGLPRSEFGKAVRYMLDRWEGLMRFVDDPRVPLDNHAAERALRGPVVGRQNHYGSRSLRDTQVAALFYTLCETAKLAGVDPQGYFLLALYTAIAHPGAVTYPEELLVSTPTT
;
A
#
# COMPACT_ATOMS: atom_id res chain seq x y z
N MET A 1 8.91 5.82 -14.23
CA MET A 1 8.37 6.93 -13.41
C MET A 1 9.25 8.18 -13.60
N ASN A 2 9.45 8.65 -14.84
CA ASN A 2 10.27 9.85 -15.04
C ASN A 2 9.49 11.05 -14.54
N GLY A 3 9.95 11.65 -13.44
CA GLY A 3 9.40 12.89 -12.90
C GLY A 3 8.39 12.75 -11.76
N TYR A 4 8.12 11.54 -11.22
CA TYR A 4 7.31 11.44 -9.99
C TYR A 4 8.11 11.96 -8.80
N ALA A 5 7.51 12.87 -8.04
CA ALA A 5 8.04 13.38 -6.78
C ALA A 5 7.07 13.04 -5.65
N GLY A 6 7.52 12.24 -4.69
CA GLY A 6 6.68 11.81 -3.58
C GLY A 6 7.11 10.49 -2.95
N THR A 7 6.31 10.03 -1.99
CA THR A 7 6.57 8.80 -1.24
C THR A 7 5.76 7.64 -1.81
N VAL A 8 6.45 6.54 -2.11
CA VAL A 8 5.84 5.27 -2.50
C VAL A 8 6.01 4.27 -1.35
N VAL A 9 4.91 3.65 -0.91
CA VAL A 9 4.98 2.53 0.03
C VAL A 9 5.15 1.25 -0.77
N ALA A 10 6.25 0.54 -0.52
CA ALA A 10 6.60 -0.65 -1.26
C ALA A 10 7.01 -1.80 -0.33
N ASP A 11 7.01 -2.99 -0.90
CA ASP A 11 7.58 -4.17 -0.29
C ASP A 11 9.12 -4.18 -0.40
N GLY A 12 9.71 -5.36 -0.23
CA GLY A 12 11.15 -5.57 -0.31
C GLY A 12 11.68 -5.90 -1.71
N PHE A 13 10.88 -5.80 -2.77
CA PHE A 13 11.31 -6.13 -4.13
C PHE A 13 12.41 -5.17 -4.61
N ALA A 14 13.55 -5.75 -5.03
CA ALA A 14 14.75 -5.01 -5.39
C ALA A 14 14.55 -3.99 -6.53
N GLY A 15 13.54 -4.19 -7.38
CA GLY A 15 13.21 -3.23 -8.45
C GLY A 15 12.83 -1.85 -7.92
N TYR A 16 12.21 -1.76 -6.72
CA TYR A 16 11.90 -0.47 -6.12
C TYR A 16 13.16 0.29 -5.70
N ASP A 17 14.16 -0.42 -5.18
CA ASP A 17 15.42 0.18 -4.73
C ASP A 17 16.17 0.81 -5.91
N VAL A 18 16.12 0.13 -7.07
CA VAL A 18 16.59 0.66 -8.35
C VAL A 18 15.83 1.94 -8.72
N LEU A 19 14.49 1.92 -8.65
CA LEU A 19 13.66 3.08 -8.98
C LEU A 19 13.92 4.29 -8.09
N ALA A 20 14.15 4.08 -6.79
CA ALA A 20 14.45 5.17 -5.85
C ALA A 20 15.85 5.75 -6.05
N ARG A 21 16.83 4.89 -6.35
CA ARG A 21 18.19 5.33 -6.67
C ARG A 21 18.22 6.14 -7.96
N ASP A 22 17.50 5.69 -8.98
CA ASP A 22 17.52 6.30 -10.31
C ASP A 22 16.52 7.49 -10.41
N GLY A 23 15.63 7.65 -9.42
CA GLY A 23 14.64 8.72 -9.30
C GLY A 23 14.80 9.52 -8.00
N PRO A 24 15.65 10.56 -7.95
CA PRO A 24 16.02 11.24 -6.71
C PRO A 24 14.86 11.98 -6.01
N SER A 25 13.76 12.25 -6.73
CA SER A 25 12.53 12.82 -6.18
C SER A 25 11.58 11.77 -5.57
N LEU A 26 11.89 10.48 -5.72
CA LEU A 26 11.10 9.37 -5.20
C LEU A 26 11.66 8.93 -3.84
N THR A 27 10.80 8.94 -2.84
CA THR A 27 11.09 8.40 -1.51
C THR A 27 10.41 7.05 -1.33
N LEU A 28 11.12 6.06 -0.80
CA LEU A 28 10.53 4.76 -0.45
C LEU A 28 10.21 4.69 1.03
N ALA A 29 8.93 4.47 1.33
CA ALA A 29 8.49 3.95 2.61
C ALA A 29 8.33 2.43 2.50
N ARG A 30 8.58 1.70 3.59
CA ARG A 30 8.53 0.24 3.61
C ARG A 30 7.33 -0.27 4.40
N CYS A 31 6.82 -1.39 3.93
CA CYS A 31 5.59 -1.98 4.41
C CYS A 31 5.82 -2.86 5.66
N TRP A 32 5.25 -2.47 6.81
CA TRP A 32 5.32 -3.27 8.04
C TRP A 32 4.60 -4.61 7.95
N ALA A 33 3.59 -4.74 7.09
CA ALA A 33 2.93 -6.02 6.88
C ALA A 33 3.87 -7.10 6.31
N HIS A 34 4.87 -6.71 5.51
CA HIS A 34 5.87 -7.65 5.02
C HIS A 34 6.85 -8.08 6.10
N VAL A 35 7.23 -7.18 7.00
CA VAL A 35 8.01 -7.54 8.19
C VAL A 35 7.24 -8.57 9.02
N LYS A 36 5.95 -8.32 9.27
CA LYS A 36 5.09 -9.27 10.00
C LYS A 36 5.02 -10.62 9.29
N ARG A 37 4.79 -10.64 7.97
CA ARG A 37 4.71 -11.88 7.19
C ARG A 37 5.99 -12.71 7.30
N HIS A 38 7.15 -12.08 7.16
CA HIS A 38 8.43 -12.77 7.32
C HIS A 38 8.61 -13.41 8.72
N MET A 39 8.03 -12.82 9.76
CA MET A 39 8.02 -13.41 11.11
C MET A 39 6.96 -14.52 11.24
N ASP A 40 5.78 -14.33 10.66
CA ASP A 40 4.71 -15.34 10.66
C ASP A 40 5.15 -16.62 9.94
N ASP A 41 5.86 -16.49 8.81
CA ASP A 41 6.36 -17.61 7.98
C ASP A 41 7.30 -18.55 8.76
N ILE A 42 7.89 -18.06 9.85
CA ILE A 42 8.87 -18.78 10.67
C ILE A 42 8.37 -19.00 12.12
N ALA A 43 7.12 -18.64 12.41
CA ALA A 43 6.59 -18.64 13.77
C ALA A 43 6.55 -20.03 14.40
N GLU A 44 6.43 -21.10 13.61
CA GLU A 44 6.45 -22.47 14.13
C GLU A 44 7.81 -22.85 14.72
N GLN A 45 8.92 -22.39 14.11
CA GLN A 45 10.26 -22.74 14.55
C GLN A 45 10.84 -21.73 15.56
N TRP A 46 10.35 -20.48 15.55
CA TRP A 46 10.74 -19.43 16.51
C TRP A 46 9.53 -18.77 17.21
N PRO A 47 8.67 -19.55 17.90
CA PRO A 47 7.37 -19.06 18.38
C PRO A 47 7.47 -17.92 19.39
N SER A 48 8.39 -18.00 20.35
CA SER A 48 8.53 -16.97 21.39
C SER A 48 9.00 -15.64 20.80
N ALA A 49 10.03 -15.67 19.95
CA ALA A 49 10.56 -14.47 19.32
C ALA A 49 9.54 -13.83 18.36
N CYS A 50 8.85 -14.65 17.55
CA CYS A 50 7.83 -14.17 16.61
C CYS A 50 6.60 -13.61 17.33
N ALA A 51 6.20 -14.19 18.46
CA ALA A 51 5.10 -13.66 19.28
C ALA A 51 5.45 -12.29 19.91
N GLU A 52 6.69 -12.12 20.39
CA GLU A 52 7.15 -10.86 20.98
C GLU A 52 7.14 -9.72 19.94
N ILE A 53 7.82 -9.91 18.81
CA ILE A 53 7.84 -8.89 17.75
C ILE A 53 6.46 -8.67 17.12
N GLY A 54 5.67 -9.75 16.98
CA GLY A 54 4.30 -9.67 16.48
C GLY A 54 3.41 -8.82 17.40
N THR A 55 3.61 -8.88 18.71
CA THR A 55 2.93 -8.02 19.68
C THR A 55 3.29 -6.56 19.48
N LEU A 56 4.59 -6.25 19.38
CA LEU A 56 5.07 -4.88 19.14
C LEU A 56 4.55 -4.29 17.82
N ILE A 57 4.60 -5.05 16.74
CA ILE A 57 4.02 -4.64 15.45
C ILE A 57 2.50 -4.43 15.59
N GLY A 58 1.82 -5.32 16.31
CA GLY A 58 0.40 -5.19 16.63
C GLY A 58 0.05 -3.91 17.40
N GLU A 59 0.93 -3.44 18.28
CA GLU A 59 0.78 -2.15 18.97
C GLU A 59 0.78 -0.97 17.97
N LEU A 60 1.67 -0.97 16.96
CA LEU A 60 1.68 0.06 15.90
C LEU A 60 0.34 0.14 15.16
N TYR A 61 -0.18 -1.02 14.75
CA TYR A 61 -1.50 -1.11 14.11
C TYR A 61 -2.63 -0.68 15.03
N THR A 62 -2.51 -0.93 16.33
CA THR A 62 -3.49 -0.48 17.32
C THR A 62 -3.50 1.04 17.43
N ILE A 63 -2.33 1.67 17.41
CA ILE A 63 -2.20 3.13 17.43
C ILE A 63 -2.81 3.75 16.17
N GLU A 64 -2.54 3.19 14.99
CA GLU A 64 -3.11 3.68 13.72
C GLU A 64 -4.65 3.62 13.71
N ARG A 65 -5.25 2.60 14.34
CA ARG A 65 -6.71 2.44 14.46
C ARG A 65 -7.39 3.47 15.38
N LEU A 66 -6.63 4.22 16.19
CA LEU A 66 -7.21 5.25 17.05
C LEU A 66 -7.63 6.51 16.28
N VAL A 67 -7.14 6.68 15.04
CA VAL A 67 -7.51 7.80 14.19
C VAL A 67 -8.80 7.45 13.45
N PRO A 68 -9.91 8.18 13.66
CA PRO A 68 -11.17 7.88 13.01
C PRO A 68 -11.19 8.32 11.54
N GLY A 69 -12.05 7.68 10.76
CA GLY A 69 -12.31 8.04 9.37
C GLY A 69 -11.37 7.36 8.37
N PRO A 70 -11.54 7.67 7.07
CA PRO A 70 -10.73 7.07 6.01
C PRO A 70 -9.28 7.53 6.10
N PHE A 71 -8.36 6.72 5.55
CA PHE A 71 -6.98 7.11 5.32
C PHE A 71 -6.83 7.80 3.94
N PRO A 72 -6.03 8.88 3.79
CA PRO A 72 -5.29 9.58 4.84
C PRO A 72 -6.17 10.49 5.71
N GLY A 73 -7.43 10.70 5.30
CA GLY A 73 -8.40 11.53 6.02
C GLY A 73 -8.13 13.02 5.85
N HIS A 74 -9.01 13.85 6.44
CA HIS A 74 -8.88 15.30 6.41
C HIS A 74 -7.75 15.80 7.34
N ALA A 75 -7.44 17.10 7.29
CA ALA A 75 -6.34 17.72 8.04
C ALA A 75 -6.37 17.43 9.55
N ALA A 76 -7.55 17.39 10.17
CA ALA A 76 -7.69 17.04 11.59
C ALA A 76 -7.26 15.60 11.90
N ALA A 77 -7.67 14.64 11.06
CA ALA A 77 -7.29 13.23 11.20
C ALA A 77 -5.78 13.04 10.96
N GLN A 78 -5.20 13.75 9.98
CA GLN A 78 -3.76 13.73 9.72
C GLN A 78 -2.97 14.33 10.89
N THR A 79 -3.44 15.43 11.48
CA THR A 79 -2.81 16.06 12.66
C THR A 79 -2.83 15.12 13.87
N LEU A 80 -3.99 14.52 14.18
CA LEU A 80 -4.10 13.54 15.26
C LEU A 80 -3.19 12.33 15.02
N ARG A 81 -3.14 11.83 13.78
CA ARG A 81 -2.27 10.72 13.41
C ARG A 81 -0.80 11.06 13.66
N GLN A 82 -0.37 12.26 13.25
CA GLN A 82 1.00 12.70 13.45
C GLN A 82 1.35 12.75 14.94
N GLN A 83 0.48 13.34 15.77
CA GLN A 83 0.64 13.38 17.22
C GLN A 83 0.78 11.98 17.83
N LEU A 84 -0.17 11.07 17.54
CA LEU A 84 -0.14 9.69 18.03
C LEU A 84 1.10 8.91 17.55
N ARG A 85 1.56 9.14 16.33
CA ARG A 85 2.78 8.53 15.80
C ARG A 85 4.01 9.00 16.58
N HIS A 86 4.14 10.30 16.85
CA HIS A 86 5.25 10.83 17.63
C HIS A 86 5.21 10.37 19.10
N GLU A 87 4.05 10.44 19.75
CA GLU A 87 3.92 10.18 21.18
C GLU A 87 3.91 8.69 21.52
N ARG A 88 3.34 7.86 20.63
CA ARG A 88 3.06 6.45 20.93
C ARG A 88 3.75 5.47 20.00
N SER A 89 3.85 5.77 18.70
CA SER A 89 4.50 4.83 17.76
C SER A 89 6.02 4.87 17.89
N ARG A 90 6.63 6.04 18.11
CA ARG A 90 8.10 6.15 18.30
C ARG A 90 8.64 5.28 19.44
N PRO A 91 8.07 5.30 20.66
CA PRO A 91 8.53 4.41 21.73
C PRO A 91 8.40 2.92 21.39
N VAL A 92 7.35 2.52 20.65
CA VAL A 92 7.19 1.14 20.18
C VAL A 92 8.27 0.78 19.17
N LEU A 93 8.61 1.70 18.25
CA LEU A 93 9.68 1.50 17.27
C LEU A 93 11.05 1.41 17.95
N ASP A 94 11.30 2.19 19.00
CA ASP A 94 12.53 2.07 19.80
C ASP A 94 12.64 0.69 20.45
N ARG A 95 11.54 0.16 21.00
CA ARG A 95 11.48 -1.21 21.54
C ARG A 95 11.72 -2.25 20.45
N ILE A 96 11.13 -2.08 19.26
CA ILE A 96 11.35 -2.97 18.12
C ILE A 96 12.83 -2.93 17.69
N TRP A 97 13.44 -1.76 17.62
CA TRP A 97 14.85 -1.61 17.26
C TRP A 97 15.77 -2.29 18.28
N GLN A 98 15.55 -2.03 19.57
CA GLN A 98 16.29 -2.69 20.64
C GLN A 98 16.13 -4.20 20.57
N TRP A 99 14.90 -4.69 20.42
CA TRP A 99 14.62 -6.11 20.24
C TRP A 99 15.39 -6.68 19.04
N ALA A 100 15.36 -6.03 17.88
CA ALA A 100 15.95 -6.52 16.64
C ALA A 100 17.48 -6.58 16.70
N THR A 101 18.11 -5.57 17.30
CA THR A 101 19.58 -5.45 17.36
C THR A 101 20.23 -6.44 18.32
N VAL A 102 19.49 -6.96 19.30
CA VAL A 102 19.99 -7.99 20.23
C VAL A 102 19.72 -9.42 19.74
N GLN A 103 18.97 -9.61 18.66
CA GLN A 103 18.69 -10.95 18.12
C GLN A 103 19.97 -11.55 17.52
N VAL A 104 20.60 -12.47 18.25
CA VAL A 104 21.76 -13.24 17.77
C VAL A 104 21.26 -14.42 16.94
N GLY A 105 20.81 -14.15 15.72
CA GLY A 105 20.54 -15.19 14.73
C GLY A 105 21.83 -15.64 14.04
N LEU A 106 22.03 -16.95 13.84
CA LEU A 106 23.05 -17.41 12.89
C LEU A 106 22.79 -16.72 11.54
N PRO A 107 23.80 -16.16 10.86
CA PRO A 107 23.59 -15.39 9.63
C PRO A 107 22.82 -16.12 8.52
N ARG A 108 22.71 -17.45 8.58
CA ARG A 108 22.00 -18.25 7.57
C ARG A 108 20.64 -18.80 8.01
N SER A 109 20.20 -18.60 9.26
CA SER A 109 18.87 -19.04 9.69
C SER A 109 17.77 -18.18 9.07
N GLU A 110 16.59 -18.75 8.88
CA GLU A 110 15.41 -18.00 8.41
C GLU A 110 15.05 -16.86 9.38
N PHE A 111 15.19 -17.10 10.69
CA PHE A 111 15.09 -16.04 11.71
C PHE A 111 16.08 -14.90 11.50
N GLY A 112 17.36 -15.21 11.29
CA GLY A 112 18.37 -14.19 11.02
C GLY A 112 18.08 -13.42 9.73
N LYS A 113 17.53 -14.06 8.70
CA LYS A 113 17.09 -13.40 7.46
C LYS A 113 15.90 -12.47 7.71
N ALA A 114 14.89 -12.88 8.48
CA ALA A 114 13.73 -12.06 8.81
C ALA A 114 14.12 -10.82 9.63
N VAL A 115 15.01 -10.96 10.61
CA VAL A 115 15.53 -9.83 11.39
C VAL A 115 16.32 -8.88 10.50
N ARG A 116 17.24 -9.38 9.65
CA ARG A 116 17.99 -8.53 8.71
C ARG A 116 17.09 -7.83 7.71
N TYR A 117 16.06 -8.50 7.20
CA TYR A 117 15.08 -7.88 6.29
C TYR A 117 14.51 -6.59 6.88
N MET A 118 14.16 -6.62 8.18
CA MET A 118 13.66 -5.45 8.92
C MET A 118 14.76 -4.40 9.13
N LEU A 119 15.95 -4.81 9.61
CA LEU A 119 17.06 -3.89 9.90
C LEU A 119 17.56 -3.16 8.64
N ASP A 120 17.75 -3.87 7.54
CA ASP A 120 18.20 -3.31 6.26
C ASP A 120 17.22 -2.28 5.68
N ARG A 121 15.97 -2.32 6.13
CA ARG A 121 14.86 -1.47 5.64
C ARG A 121 14.38 -0.47 6.68
N TRP A 122 15.07 -0.36 7.81
CA TRP A 122 14.62 0.41 8.97
C TRP A 122 14.28 1.86 8.62
N GLU A 123 15.15 2.55 7.90
CA GLU A 123 14.93 3.95 7.50
C GLU A 123 13.61 4.13 6.73
N GLY A 124 13.30 3.21 5.81
CA GLY A 124 12.05 3.21 5.06
C GLY A 124 10.85 2.82 5.91
N LEU A 125 11.02 1.91 6.88
CA LEU A 125 9.99 1.49 7.83
C LEU A 125 9.63 2.61 8.82
N MET A 126 10.53 3.54 9.09
CA MET A 126 10.29 4.69 9.98
C MET A 126 9.50 5.82 9.31
N ARG A 127 9.49 5.91 7.97
CA ARG A 127 8.94 7.06 7.24
C ARG A 127 7.45 7.34 7.50
N PHE A 128 6.66 6.32 7.85
CA PHE A 128 5.26 6.57 8.20
C PHE A 128 5.15 7.48 9.45
N VAL A 129 6.09 7.40 10.38
CA VAL A 129 6.06 8.26 11.58
C VAL A 129 6.22 9.74 11.23
N ASP A 130 6.97 10.05 10.18
CA ASP A 130 7.32 11.42 9.82
C ASP A 130 6.28 12.11 8.92
N ASP A 131 5.41 11.34 8.25
CA ASP A 131 4.38 11.88 7.35
C ASP A 131 3.02 11.19 7.59
N PRO A 132 1.98 11.93 8.06
CA PRO A 132 0.68 11.34 8.39
C PRO A 132 -0.09 10.84 7.17
N ARG A 133 0.38 11.13 5.95
CA ARG A 133 -0.20 10.69 4.67
C ARG A 133 0.43 9.40 4.17
N VAL A 134 1.52 8.93 4.78
CA VAL A 134 2.17 7.65 4.47
C VAL A 134 1.53 6.56 5.33
N PRO A 135 0.92 5.52 4.73
CA PRO A 135 0.34 4.42 5.49
C PRO A 135 1.43 3.50 6.06
N LEU A 136 1.09 2.79 7.14
CA LEU A 136 1.98 1.81 7.79
C LEU A 136 2.27 0.59 6.89
N ASP A 137 1.36 0.27 5.98
CA ASP A 137 1.47 -0.82 5.02
C ASP A 137 0.91 -0.47 3.64
N ASN A 138 1.15 -1.36 2.69
CA ASN A 138 0.71 -1.23 1.30
C ASN A 138 -0.56 -2.03 0.99
N HIS A 139 -1.33 -2.46 1.99
CA HIS A 139 -2.45 -3.37 1.76
C HIS A 139 -3.53 -2.77 0.85
N ALA A 140 -3.72 -1.45 0.87
CA ALA A 140 -4.66 -0.79 -0.02
C ALA A 140 -4.29 -0.98 -1.49
N ALA A 141 -3.01 -0.81 -1.85
CA ALA A 141 -2.55 -1.03 -3.21
C ALA A 141 -2.57 -2.52 -3.58
N GLU A 142 -2.16 -3.40 -2.67
CA GLU A 142 -2.23 -4.85 -2.88
C GLU A 142 -3.68 -5.32 -3.15
N ARG A 143 -4.66 -4.79 -2.40
CA ARG A 143 -6.08 -5.05 -2.63
C ARG A 143 -6.56 -4.54 -3.99
N ALA A 144 -6.14 -3.34 -4.38
CA ALA A 144 -6.48 -2.78 -5.71
C ALA A 144 -5.92 -3.64 -6.85
N LEU A 145 -4.73 -4.22 -6.68
CA LEU A 145 -4.11 -5.12 -7.67
C LEU A 145 -4.74 -6.52 -7.73
N ARG A 146 -5.55 -6.91 -6.73
CA ARG A 146 -6.18 -8.24 -6.70
C ARG A 146 -7.10 -8.46 -7.90
N GLY A 147 -7.86 -7.45 -8.31
CA GLY A 147 -8.74 -7.52 -9.48
C GLY A 147 -7.97 -7.90 -10.76
N PRO A 148 -6.94 -7.13 -11.13
CA PRO A 148 -6.04 -7.47 -12.23
C PRO A 148 -5.41 -8.86 -12.13
N VAL A 149 -4.92 -9.25 -10.94
CA VAL A 149 -4.27 -10.56 -10.72
C VAL A 149 -5.23 -11.73 -10.94
N VAL A 150 -6.45 -11.65 -10.41
CA VAL A 150 -7.48 -12.67 -10.66
C VAL A 150 -7.94 -12.63 -12.12
N GLY A 151 -8.14 -11.44 -12.67
CA GLY A 151 -8.55 -11.26 -14.06
C GLY A 151 -7.58 -11.91 -15.05
N ARG A 152 -6.26 -11.80 -14.80
CA ARG A 152 -5.23 -12.49 -15.58
C ARG A 152 -5.47 -13.99 -15.69
N GLN A 153 -5.96 -14.65 -14.65
CA GLN A 153 -6.26 -16.09 -14.71
C GLN A 153 -7.47 -16.36 -15.62
N ASN A 154 -8.45 -15.44 -15.65
CA ASN A 154 -9.67 -15.59 -16.44
C ASN A 154 -9.46 -15.28 -17.93
N HIS A 155 -8.62 -14.28 -18.26
CA HIS A 155 -8.35 -13.87 -19.66
C HIS A 155 -7.00 -14.34 -20.19
N TYR A 156 -6.29 -15.18 -19.44
CA TYR A 156 -4.96 -15.74 -19.77
C TYR A 156 -3.83 -14.71 -19.93
N GLY A 157 -4.04 -13.47 -19.48
CA GLY A 157 -3.03 -12.43 -19.48
C GLY A 157 -2.76 -11.81 -20.85
N SER A 158 -1.93 -10.78 -20.83
CA SER A 158 -1.49 -10.06 -22.03
C SER A 158 -0.33 -10.79 -22.72
N ARG A 159 -0.39 -10.96 -24.04
CA ARG A 159 0.65 -11.63 -24.84
C ARG A 159 1.59 -10.66 -25.57
N SER A 160 1.26 -9.36 -25.52
CA SER A 160 2.07 -8.28 -26.07
C SER A 160 2.08 -7.07 -25.15
N LEU A 161 3.07 -6.19 -25.30
CA LEU A 161 3.14 -4.92 -24.57
C LEU A 161 1.87 -4.08 -24.78
N ARG A 162 1.35 -4.07 -26.01
CA ARG A 162 0.12 -3.35 -26.36
C ARG A 162 -1.08 -3.88 -25.58
N ASP A 163 -1.23 -5.20 -25.49
CA ASP A 163 -2.32 -5.80 -24.72
C ASP A 163 -2.21 -5.48 -23.23
N THR A 164 -0.99 -5.41 -22.70
CA THR A 164 -0.74 -5.00 -21.31
C THR A 164 -1.13 -3.55 -21.07
N GLN A 165 -0.81 -2.66 -22.02
CA GLN A 165 -1.19 -1.24 -21.94
C GLN A 165 -2.72 -1.07 -21.98
N VAL A 166 -3.41 -1.79 -22.87
CA VAL A 166 -4.87 -1.76 -22.95
C VAL A 166 -5.50 -2.29 -21.67
N ALA A 167 -5.02 -3.44 -21.15
CA ALA A 167 -5.50 -3.98 -19.89
C ALA A 167 -5.29 -3.00 -18.73
N ALA A 168 -4.12 -2.37 -18.64
CA ALA A 168 -3.82 -1.36 -17.63
C ALA A 168 -4.79 -0.17 -17.70
N LEU A 169 -5.12 0.33 -18.89
CA LEU A 169 -6.10 1.41 -19.08
C LEU A 169 -7.48 1.01 -18.55
N PHE A 170 -7.97 -0.18 -18.91
CA PHE A 170 -9.26 -0.66 -18.42
C PHE A 170 -9.28 -0.85 -16.90
N TYR A 171 -8.19 -1.39 -16.32
CA TYR A 171 -8.08 -1.52 -14.86
C TYR A 171 -8.09 -0.15 -14.18
N THR A 172 -7.38 0.84 -14.73
CA THR A 172 -7.43 2.21 -14.20
C THR A 172 -8.85 2.76 -14.22
N LEU A 173 -9.57 2.66 -15.33
CA LEU A 173 -10.96 3.14 -15.44
C LEU A 173 -11.90 2.45 -14.45
N CYS A 174 -11.80 1.13 -14.31
CA CYS A 174 -12.57 0.37 -13.32
C CYS A 174 -12.30 0.82 -11.89
N GLU A 175 -11.03 0.97 -11.51
CA GLU A 175 -10.67 1.38 -10.14
C GLU A 175 -11.05 2.84 -9.88
N THR A 176 -10.95 3.73 -10.88
CA THR A 176 -11.46 5.11 -10.77
C THR A 176 -12.97 5.12 -10.52
N ALA A 177 -13.76 4.32 -11.25
CA ALA A 177 -15.20 4.22 -11.01
C ALA A 177 -15.53 3.72 -9.60
N LYS A 178 -14.87 2.65 -9.14
CA LYS A 178 -15.04 2.11 -7.78
C LYS A 178 -14.66 3.13 -6.69
N LEU A 179 -13.57 3.87 -6.88
CA LEU A 179 -13.13 4.93 -5.96
C LEU A 179 -14.16 6.07 -5.89
N ALA A 180 -14.83 6.38 -7.00
CA ALA A 180 -15.94 7.32 -7.05
C ALA A 180 -17.27 6.74 -6.49
N GLY A 181 -17.29 5.47 -6.05
CA GLY A 181 -18.50 4.81 -5.54
C GLY A 181 -19.48 4.39 -6.63
N VAL A 182 -19.03 4.28 -7.88
CA VAL A 182 -19.87 3.96 -9.05
C VAL A 182 -19.56 2.57 -9.58
N ASP A 183 -20.61 1.88 -10.04
CA ASP A 183 -20.47 0.58 -10.71
C ASP A 183 -19.69 0.73 -12.04
N PRO A 184 -18.57 -0.01 -12.25
CA PRO A 184 -17.77 0.10 -13.46
C PRO A 184 -18.54 -0.22 -14.75
N GLN A 185 -19.49 -1.15 -14.73
CA GLN A 185 -20.27 -1.50 -15.92
C GLN A 185 -21.17 -0.32 -16.33
N GLY A 186 -21.86 0.28 -15.36
CA GLY A 186 -22.63 1.52 -15.57
C GLY A 186 -21.75 2.65 -16.12
N TYR A 187 -20.56 2.84 -15.56
CA TYR A 187 -19.59 3.82 -16.05
C TYR A 187 -19.21 3.61 -17.52
N PHE A 188 -18.86 2.38 -17.90
CA PHE A 188 -18.50 2.09 -19.29
C PHE A 188 -19.66 2.30 -20.25
N LEU A 189 -20.89 1.94 -19.86
CA LEU A 189 -22.06 2.16 -20.71
C LEU A 189 -22.32 3.64 -20.91
N LEU A 190 -22.28 4.45 -19.85
CA LEU A 190 -22.46 5.90 -19.97
C LEU A 190 -21.37 6.52 -20.86
N ALA A 191 -20.10 6.18 -20.61
CA ALA A 191 -18.98 6.70 -21.39
C ALA A 191 -19.11 6.31 -22.88
N LEU A 192 -19.51 5.07 -23.16
CA LEU A 192 -19.73 4.58 -24.52
C LEU A 192 -20.86 5.35 -25.23
N TYR A 193 -22.03 5.48 -24.61
CA TYR A 193 -23.15 6.19 -25.21
C TYR A 193 -22.85 7.69 -25.40
N THR A 194 -22.13 8.30 -24.45
CA THR A 194 -21.72 9.70 -24.53
C THR A 194 -20.73 9.91 -25.68
N ALA A 195 -19.75 9.02 -25.86
CA ALA A 195 -18.78 9.10 -26.95
C ALA A 195 -19.43 8.88 -28.33
N ILE A 196 -20.47 8.04 -28.42
CA ILE A 196 -21.25 7.85 -29.66
C ILE A 196 -22.04 9.10 -30.02
N ALA A 197 -22.72 9.70 -29.03
CA ALA A 197 -23.52 10.91 -29.23
C ALA A 197 -22.65 12.16 -29.47
N HIS A 198 -21.51 12.25 -28.79
CA HIS A 198 -20.60 13.39 -28.79
C HIS A 198 -19.14 12.92 -28.95
N PRO A 199 -18.67 12.67 -30.19
CA PRO A 199 -17.31 12.21 -30.43
C PRO A 199 -16.26 13.12 -29.80
N GLY A 200 -15.38 12.55 -28.98
CA GLY A 200 -14.32 13.27 -28.25
C GLY A 200 -14.72 13.79 -26.87
N ALA A 201 -15.97 13.60 -26.44
CA ALA A 201 -16.38 13.91 -25.07
C ALA A 201 -15.67 13.01 -24.04
N VAL A 202 -15.30 13.60 -22.91
CA VAL A 202 -14.73 12.88 -21.75
C VAL A 202 -15.82 12.72 -20.70
N THR A 203 -16.11 11.48 -20.33
CA THR A 203 -17.10 11.14 -19.30
C THR A 203 -16.39 10.78 -18.00
N TYR A 204 -16.71 11.51 -16.93
CA TYR A 204 -16.22 11.21 -15.59
C TYR A 204 -17.20 10.29 -14.84
N PRO A 205 -16.73 9.37 -13.98
CA PRO A 205 -17.61 8.46 -13.23
C PRO A 205 -18.67 9.19 -12.39
N GLU A 206 -18.35 10.38 -11.89
CA GLU A 206 -19.21 11.21 -11.03
C GLU A 206 -20.53 11.62 -11.73
N GLU A 207 -20.54 11.65 -13.07
CA GLU A 207 -21.72 11.99 -13.87
C GLU A 207 -22.86 10.97 -13.71
N LEU A 208 -22.54 9.73 -13.29
CA LEU A 208 -23.55 8.72 -12.91
C LEU A 208 -24.23 9.01 -11.57
N LEU A 209 -23.56 9.72 -10.67
CA LEU A 209 -24.13 10.05 -9.35
C LEU A 209 -25.13 11.21 -9.46
N VAL A 210 -24.94 12.10 -10.44
CA VAL A 210 -25.84 13.24 -10.71
C VAL A 210 -27.13 12.80 -11.42
N SER A 211 -27.10 11.64 -12.09
CA SER A 211 -28.21 11.14 -12.91
C SER A 211 -29.16 10.17 -12.21
N THR A 212 -28.96 9.87 -10.92
CA THR A 212 -29.98 9.21 -10.08
C THR A 212 -30.95 10.25 -9.49
N PRO A 213 -32.22 10.31 -9.93
CA PRO A 213 -33.21 11.14 -9.26
C PRO A 213 -33.44 10.59 -7.85
N THR A 214 -33.42 11.49 -6.86
CA THR A 214 -33.84 11.19 -5.49
C THR A 214 -35.31 10.80 -5.51
N THR A 215 -35.60 9.51 -5.38
CA THR A 215 -36.96 8.99 -5.10
C THR A 215 -37.22 9.01 -3.61
#